data_AF-A0A520B8Y8-F1
#
_entry.id   AF-A0A520B8Y8-F1
#
_cell.length_a   1.000
_cell.length_b   1.000
_cell.length_c   1.000
_cell.angle_alpha   90.00
_cell.angle_beta   90.00
_cell.angle_gamma   90.00
#
_symmetry.space_group_name_H-M   'P 1'
#
loop_
_entity.id
_entity.type
_entity.pdbx_description
1 polymer ?
#
loop_
_entity_poly.entity_id
_entity_poly.type
_entity_poly.pdbx_seq_one_letter_code
_entity_poly.pdbx_strand_id
1 'polypeptide(L)' 'MINRLRLYLRQLGPGLITGAADDDPSGIATYSQAGAQFGYSMLWSLVFTLPLMTAIQIVSARIGYV' A
#
# COMPACT_ATOMS: atom_id res chain seq x y z
N MET A 1 13.44 20.91 -15.72
CA MET A 1 13.29 20.11 -14.47
C MET A 1 11.84 20.01 -14.02
N ILE A 2 11.11 21.14 -13.90
CA ILE A 2 9.71 21.23 -13.45
C ILE A 2 8.73 20.34 -14.25
N ASN A 3 8.89 20.24 -15.58
CA ASN A 3 7.99 19.40 -16.40
C ASN A 3 8.13 17.90 -16.14
N ARG A 4 9.31 17.40 -15.77
CA ARG A 4 9.48 15.98 -15.41
C ARG A 4 8.80 15.66 -14.09
N LEU A 5 8.95 16.53 -13.09
CA LEU A 5 8.30 16.38 -11.80
C LEU A 5 6.76 16.36 -11.95
N ARG A 6 6.19 17.25 -12.78
CA ARG A 6 4.76 17.26 -13.09
C ARG A 6 4.27 15.97 -13.77
N LEU A 7 5.11 15.37 -14.62
CA LEU A 7 4.81 14.10 -15.28
C LEU A 7 4.78 12.93 -14.29
N TYR A 8 5.77 12.85 -13.39
CA TYR A 8 5.80 11.83 -12.33
C TYR A 8 4.60 11.94 -11.38
N LEU A 9 4.28 13.15 -10.93
CA LEU A 9 3.13 13.37 -10.05
C LEU A 9 1.79 12.95 -10.68
N ARG A 10 1.64 13.13 -11.99
CA ARG A 10 0.45 12.66 -12.73
C ARG A 10 0.35 11.14 -12.80
N GLN A 11 1.48 10.43 -12.86
CA GLN A 11 1.52 8.97 -12.94
C GLN A 11 1.26 8.29 -11.57
N LEU A 12 1.40 9.01 -10.45
CA LEU A 12 1.14 8.46 -9.11
C LEU A 12 -0.34 8.25 -8.81
N GLY A 13 -1.26 8.89 -9.55
CA GLY A 13 -2.70 8.91 -9.25
C GLY A 13 -3.30 7.52 -8.98
N PRO A 14 -3.17 6.55 -9.91
CA PRO A 14 -3.70 5.20 -9.70
C PRO A 14 -3.12 4.51 -8.46
N GLY A 15 -1.79 4.59 -8.26
CA GLY A 15 -1.13 3.97 -7.12
C GLY A 15 -1.53 4.58 -5.78
N LEU A 16 -1.75 5.90 -5.72
CA LEU A 16 -2.22 6.59 -4.51
C LEU A 16 -3.66 6.20 -4.17
N ILE A 17 -4.53 6.09 -5.17
CA ILE A 17 -5.93 5.66 -4.95
C ILE A 17 -5.97 4.23 -4.45
N THR A 18 -5.22 3.31 -5.07
CA THR A 18 -5.20 1.91 -4.64
C THR A 18 -4.58 1.75 -3.25
N GLY A 19 -3.53 2.51 -2.93
CA GLY A 19 -2.97 2.53 -1.57
C GLY A 19 -3.97 3.02 -0.53
N ALA A 20 -4.68 4.12 -0.81
CA ALA A 20 -5.72 4.62 0.09
C ALA A 20 -6.91 3.66 0.23
N ALA A 21 -7.20 2.85 -0.80
CA ALA A 21 -8.24 1.83 -0.75
C ALA A 21 -7.84 0.58 0.05
N ASP A 22 -6.54 0.31 0.19
CA ASP A 22 -6.00 -0.82 0.97
C ASP A 22 -6.16 -0.59 2.49
N ASP A 23 -6.17 0.69 2.91
CA ASP A 23 -6.41 1.12 4.30
C ASP A 23 -7.92 1.26 4.62
N ASP A 24 -8.67 0.18 4.40
CA ASP A 24 -10.11 0.14 4.65
C ASP A 24 -10.46 0.02 6.16
N PRO A 25 -11.72 0.27 6.57
CA PRO A 25 -12.12 0.18 7.97
C PRO A 25 -11.86 -1.20 8.61
N SER A 26 -11.91 -2.27 7.82
CA SER A 26 -11.67 -3.63 8.31
C SER A 26 -10.18 -3.89 8.63
N GLY A 27 -9.27 -3.39 7.79
CA GLY A 27 -7.83 -3.36 8.06
C GLY A 27 -7.50 -2.54 9.31
N ILE A 28 -8.07 -1.32 9.42
CA ILE A 28 -7.86 -0.47 10.60
C ILE A 28 -8.31 -1.18 11.89
N ALA A 29 -9.48 -1.82 11.88
CA ALA A 29 -9.96 -2.58 13.03
C ALA A 29 -9.04 -3.74 13.39
N THR A 30 -8.59 -4.49 12.39
CA THR A 30 -7.69 -5.65 12.58
C THR A 30 -6.34 -5.23 13.18
N TYR A 31 -5.69 -4.22 12.60
CA TYR A 31 -4.38 -3.76 13.07
C TYR A 31 -4.48 -3.07 14.43
N SER A 32 -5.60 -2.38 14.72
CA SER A 32 -5.86 -1.79 16.04
C SER A 32 -6.04 -2.86 17.13
N GLN A 33 -6.80 -3.93 16.84
CA GLN A 33 -6.94 -5.05 17.78
C GLN A 33 -5.62 -5.78 17.99
N ALA A 34 -4.90 -6.06 16.91
CA ALA A 34 -3.58 -6.68 16.99
C ALA A 34 -2.60 -5.81 17.79
N GLY A 35 -2.59 -4.49 17.56
CA GLY A 35 -1.77 -3.54 18.32
C GLY A 35 -2.14 -3.48 19.81
N ALA A 36 -3.43 -3.52 20.15
CA ALA A 36 -3.87 -3.55 21.54
C ALA A 36 -3.47 -4.84 22.28
N GLN A 37 -3.47 -5.99 21.58
CA GLN A 37 -3.14 -7.29 22.18
C GLN A 37 -1.63 -7.57 22.21
N PHE A 38 -0.90 -7.22 21.14
CA PHE A 38 0.47 -7.64 20.90
C PHE A 38 1.49 -6.49 20.95
N GLY A 39 1.03 -5.24 21.07
CA GLY A 39 1.90 -4.07 21.00
C GLY A 39 2.74 -4.07 19.73
N TYR A 40 4.05 -3.89 19.87
CA TYR A 40 5.00 -3.88 18.74
C TYR A 40 5.52 -5.27 18.34
N SER A 41 5.13 -6.34 19.04
CA SER A 41 5.70 -7.68 18.81
C SER A 41 5.37 -8.26 17.43
N MET A 42 4.39 -7.71 16.71
CA MET A 42 4.04 -8.12 15.35
C MET A 42 4.70 -7.29 14.24
N LEU A 43 5.47 -6.23 14.56
CA LEU A 43 6.06 -5.35 13.53
C LEU A 43 7.01 -6.09 12.57
N TRP A 44 7.63 -7.20 13.00
CA TRP A 44 8.49 -8.01 12.13
C TRP A 44 7.75 -8.54 10.89
N SER A 45 6.43 -8.73 10.97
CA SER A 45 5.62 -9.18 9.84
C SER A 45 5.68 -8.22 8.64
N LEU A 46 5.87 -6.91 8.89
CA LEU A 46 5.98 -5.88 7.85
C LEU A 46 7.11 -6.17 6.86
N VAL A 47 8.18 -6.84 7.30
CA VAL A 47 9.31 -7.23 6.44
C VAL A 47 8.85 -8.16 5.32
N PHE A 48 7.79 -8.95 5.55
CA PHE A 48 7.24 -9.88 4.56
C PHE A 48 5.98 -9.34 3.89
N THR A 49 5.09 -8.69 4.63
CA THR A 49 3.79 -8.25 4.10
C THR A 49 3.92 -7.06 3.15
N LEU A 50 4.82 -6.10 3.42
CA LEU A 50 5.05 -4.97 2.51
C LEU A 50 5.58 -5.40 1.13
N PRO A 51 6.64 -6.21 0.98
CA PRO A 51 7.08 -6.65 -0.34
C PRO A 51 6.02 -7.52 -1.04
N LEU A 52 5.27 -8.33 -0.31
CA LEU A 52 4.18 -9.13 -0.90
C LEU A 52 3.06 -8.23 -1.46
N MET A 53 2.59 -7.26 -0.67
CA MET A 53 1.59 -6.28 -1.09
C MET A 53 2.07 -5.51 -2.32
N THR A 54 3.29 -4.99 -2.31
CA THR A 54 3.83 -4.26 -3.48
C THR A 54 3.93 -5.14 -4.73
N ALA A 55 4.32 -6.41 -4.60
CA ALA A 55 4.34 -7.34 -5.72
C ALA A 55 2.94 -7.54 -6.32
N ILE A 56 1.93 -7.72 -5.47
CA ILE A 56 0.53 -7.85 -5.91
C ILE A 56 0.08 -6.56 -6.60
N GLN A 57 0.35 -5.39 -6.02
CA GLN A 57 -0.02 -4.11 -6.63
C GLN A 57 0.64 -3.89 -8.00
N ILE A 58 1.90 -4.30 -8.16
CA ILE A 58 2.60 -4.23 -9.45
C ILE A 58 1.96 -5.18 -10.47
N VAL A 59 1.61 -6.40 -10.08
CA VAL A 59 0.93 -7.36 -10.97
C VAL A 59 -0.44 -6.80 -11.39
N SER A 60 -1.23 -6.31 -10.44
CA SER A 60 -2.52 -5.67 -10.71
C SER A 60 -2.40 -4.46 -11.63
N ALA A 61 -1.41 -3.58 -11.37
CA ALA A 61 -1.16 -2.42 -12.21
C ALA A 61 -0.74 -2.82 -13.64
N ARG A 62 0.03 -3.91 -13.80
CA ARG A 62 0.39 -4.43 -15.13
C ARG A 62 -0.82 -4.98 -15.86
N ILE A 63 -1.69 -5.73 -15.19
CA ILE A 63 -2.90 -6.28 -15.81
C ILE A 63 -3.86 -5.15 -16.19
N GLY A 64 -4.09 -4.18 -15.29
CA GLY A 64 -5.00 -3.07 -15.56
C GLY A 64 -4.48 -2.01 -16.55
N TYR A 65 -3.20 -2.09 -16.93
CA TYR A 65 -2.61 -1.23 -17.96
C TYR A 65 -2.80 -1.81 -19.38
N VAL A 66 -2.99 -3.13 -19.53
CA VAL A 66 -3.25 -3.79 -20.82
C VAL A 66 -4.70 -3.55 -21.24
#